data_AF-A0A7R9R3X4-F1
#
_entry.id   AF-A0A7R9R3X4-F1
#
_cell.length_a   1.000
_cell.length_b   1.000
_cell.length_c   1.000
_cell.angle_alpha   90.00
_cell.angle_beta   90.00
_cell.angle_gamma   90.00
#
_symmetry.space_group_name_H-M   'P 1'
#
loop_
_entity.id
_entity.type
_entity.pdbx_description
1 polymer ?
#
loop_
_entity_poly.entity_id
_entity_poly.type
_entity_poly.pdbx_seq_one_letter_code
_entity_poly.pdbx_strand_id
1 'polypeptide(L)'
;MKKKAEKLNISLIYLPPHSPDLNPIENTWKSVKRAISEKTPLNMEELKETIAKAFKKLTKSISSAKNWIEKFLDNKFKMLCT
;
A
#
# COMPACT_ATOMS: atom_id res chain seq x y z
N MET A 1 -15.84 -3.50 11.56
CA MET A 1 -15.14 -3.65 10.25
C MET A 1 -15.77 -4.72 9.37
N LYS A 2 -15.82 -6.00 9.77
CA LYS A 2 -16.37 -7.11 8.95
C LYS A 2 -17.76 -6.84 8.36
N LYS A 3 -18.73 -6.48 9.21
CA LYS A 3 -20.10 -6.09 8.77
C LYS A 3 -20.15 -4.95 7.74
N LYS A 4 -19.19 -4.03 7.74
CA LYS A 4 -19.14 -2.93 6.76
C LYS A 4 -18.46 -3.37 5.46
N ALA A 5 -17.42 -4.20 5.56
CA ALA A 5 -16.78 -4.80 4.40
C ALA A 5 -17.74 -5.70 3.63
N GLU A 6 -18.52 -6.54 4.33
CA GLU A 6 -19.56 -7.39 3.75
C GLU A 6 -20.60 -6.56 2.97
N LYS A 7 -21.11 -5.47 3.58
CA LYS A 7 -22.07 -4.56 2.91
C LYS A 7 -21.50 -3.88 1.66
N LEU A 8 -20.18 -3.69 1.60
CA LEU A 8 -19.50 -3.04 0.49
C LEU A 8 -18.87 -4.04 -0.50
N ASN A 9 -19.14 -5.34 -0.32
CA ASN A 9 -18.53 -6.42 -1.10
C ASN A 9 -16.99 -6.37 -1.11
N ILE A 10 -16.38 -5.98 0.02
CA ILE A 10 -14.94 -5.91 0.20
C ILE A 10 -14.46 -7.23 0.80
N SER A 11 -13.58 -7.93 0.06
CA SER A 11 -12.90 -9.12 0.57
C SER A 11 -11.75 -8.75 1.50
N LEU A 12 -11.77 -9.29 2.72
CA LEU A 12 -10.70 -9.09 3.71
C LEU A 12 -9.64 -10.17 3.56
N ILE A 13 -8.39 -9.76 3.35
CA ILE A 13 -7.24 -10.66 3.29
C ILE A 13 -6.68 -10.81 4.70
N TYR A 14 -6.49 -12.06 5.14
CA TYR A 14 -5.90 -12.35 6.44
C TYR A 14 -4.41 -12.00 6.45
N LEU A 15 -3.99 -11.32 7.52
CA LEU A 15 -2.58 -11.08 7.83
C LEU A 15 -2.29 -11.69 9.21
N PRO A 16 -1.19 -12.44 9.38
CA PRO A 16 -0.79 -12.93 10.68
C PRO A 16 -0.50 -11.77 11.67
N PRO A 17 -0.82 -11.94 12.96
CA PRO A 17 -0.44 -10.98 13.99
C PRO A 17 1.08 -10.70 13.98
N HIS A 18 1.46 -9.48 14.36
CA HIS A 18 2.87 -9.06 14.48
C HIS A 18 3.74 -9.25 13.22
N SER A 19 3.12 -9.34 12.03
CA SER A 19 3.83 -9.54 10.75
C SER A 19 3.69 -8.32 9.83
N PRO A 20 4.23 -7.14 10.22
CA PRO A 20 4.12 -5.93 9.41
C PRO A 20 4.84 -6.07 8.06
N ASP A 21 5.90 -6.87 8.00
CA ASP A 21 6.64 -7.20 6.77
C ASP A 21 5.76 -7.84 5.68
N LEU A 22 4.66 -8.48 6.08
CA LEU A 22 3.68 -9.07 5.17
C LEU A 22 2.64 -8.06 4.67
N ASN A 23 2.59 -6.84 5.22
CA ASN A 23 1.68 -5.80 4.77
C ASN A 23 2.29 -5.01 3.58
N PRO A 24 1.67 -5.03 2.38
CA PRO A 24 2.28 -4.43 1.18
C PRO A 24 2.48 -2.92 1.31
N ILE A 25 1.74 -2.24 2.18
CA ILE A 25 1.88 -0.79 2.39
C ILE A 25 3.20 -0.41 3.06
N GLU A 26 3.84 -1.32 3.83
CA GLU A 26 5.10 -1.03 4.52
C GLU A 26 6.25 -0.75 3.54
N ASN A 27 6.29 -1.50 2.44
CA ASN A 27 7.28 -1.27 1.37
C ASN A 27 7.10 0.11 0.71
N THR A 28 5.84 0.52 0.51
CA THR A 28 5.50 1.86 0.02
C THR A 28 5.97 2.92 1.01
N TRP A 29 5.67 2.76 2.30
CA TRP A 29 6.09 3.73 3.33
C TRP A 29 7.59 3.81 3.52
N LYS A 30 8.34 2.71 3.36
CA LYS A 30 9.81 2.73 3.33
C LYS A 30 10.33 3.65 2.22
N SER A 31 9.75 3.55 1.03
CA SER A 31 10.12 4.37 -0.13
C SER A 31 9.69 5.84 0.03
N VAL A 32 8.50 6.08 0.58
CA VAL A 32 8.02 7.44 0.89
C VAL A 32 8.92 8.12 1.94
N LYS A 33 9.32 7.41 3.00
CA LYS A 33 10.26 7.93 4.02
C LYS A 33 11.61 8.30 3.41
N ARG A 34 12.11 7.51 2.46
CA ARG A 34 13.33 7.84 1.70
C ARG A 34 13.15 9.14 0.91
N ALA A 35 12.03 9.31 0.19
CA ALA A 35 11.76 10.53 -0.56
C ALA A 35 11.64 11.78 0.35
N ILE A 36 11.06 11.63 1.55
CA ILE A 36 11.03 12.70 2.56
C ILE A 36 12.44 13.04 3.02
N SER A 37 13.28 12.04 3.30
CA SER A 37 14.67 12.24 3.72
C SER A 37 15.52 12.91 2.65
N GLU A 38 15.27 12.61 1.37
CA GLU A 38 15.99 13.21 0.24
C GLU A 38 15.54 14.66 -0.01
N LYS A 39 14.26 14.98 0.21
CA LYS A 39 13.72 16.33 0.01
C LYS A 39 13.90 17.27 1.22
N THR A 40 14.02 16.73 2.44
CA THR A 40 14.16 17.50 3.70
C THR A 40 13.16 18.67 3.79
N PRO A 41 11.83 18.39 3.80
CA PRO A 41 10.81 19.44 3.84
C PRO A 41 10.93 20.30 5.10
N LEU A 42 10.82 21.62 4.93
CA LEU A 42 11.02 22.59 6.02
C LEU A 42 9.72 22.96 6.75
N ASN A 43 8.58 22.60 6.17
CA ASN A 43 7.26 22.89 6.73
C ASN A 43 6.26 21.76 6.43
N MET A 44 5.09 21.87 7.06
CA MET A 44 4.03 20.88 6.96
C MET A 44 3.42 20.78 5.57
N GLU A 45 3.40 21.86 4.80
CA GLU A 45 2.86 21.84 3.43
C GLU A 45 3.79 21.06 2.50
N GLU A 46 5.09 21.35 2.55
CA GLU A 46 6.10 20.62 1.80
C GLU A 46 6.14 19.14 2.17
N LEU A 47 6.00 18.81 3.46
CA LEU A 47 5.94 17.42 3.91
C LEU A 47 4.74 16.69 3.30
N LYS A 48 3.53 17.27 3.42
CA LYS A 48 2.30 16.71 2.84
C LYS A 48 2.41 16.53 1.34
N GLU A 49 2.93 17.55 0.65
CA GLU A 49 3.12 17.52 -0.80
C GLU A 49 4.11 16.42 -1.22
N THR A 50 5.21 16.26 -0.47
CA THR A 50 6.22 15.23 -0.72
C THR A 50 5.65 13.83 -0.53
N ILE A 51 4.91 13.60 0.55
CA ILE A 51 4.22 12.33 0.80
C ILE A 51 3.25 12.03 -0.34
N ALA A 52 2.38 12.99 -0.71
CA ALA A 52 1.38 12.80 -1.75
C ALA A 52 2.00 12.48 -3.12
N LYS A 53 3.04 13.23 -3.51
CA LYS A 53 3.77 13.02 -4.77
C LYS A 53 4.47 11.66 -4.80
N ALA A 54 5.21 11.32 -3.74
CA ALA A 54 5.94 10.06 -3.65
C ALA A 54 4.98 8.87 -3.66
N PHE A 55 3.92 8.93 -2.84
CA PHE A 55 2.91 7.87 -2.75
C PHE A 55 2.22 7.67 -4.11
N LYS A 56 1.70 8.75 -4.72
CA LYS A 56 1.03 8.69 -6.03
C LYS A 56 1.95 8.13 -7.12
N LYS A 57 3.24 8.46 -7.10
CA LYS A 57 4.22 7.90 -8.05
C LYS A 57 4.40 6.40 -7.86
N LEU A 58 4.53 5.95 -6.61
CA LEU A 58 4.73 4.54 -6.27
C LEU A 58 3.48 3.69 -6.56
N THR A 59 2.29 4.23 -6.32
CA THR A 59 1.02 3.51 -6.53
C THR A 59 0.41 3.69 -7.91
N LYS A 60 1.12 4.34 -8.85
CA LYS A 60 0.62 4.62 -10.21
C LYS A 60 0.38 3.35 -11.02
N SER A 61 1.01 2.24 -10.65
CA SER A 61 0.89 0.95 -11.32
C SER A 61 0.82 -0.20 -10.32
N ILE A 62 0.03 -1.22 -10.66
CA ILE A 62 -0.05 -2.50 -9.94
C ILE A 62 1.31 -3.21 -9.93
N SER A 63 2.19 -2.92 -10.90
CA SER A 63 3.55 -3.48 -10.94
C SER A 63 4.34 -3.26 -9.65
N SER A 64 4.07 -2.18 -8.92
CA SER A 64 4.70 -1.89 -7.62
C SER A 64 4.32 -2.86 -6.51
N ALA A 65 3.18 -3.55 -6.63
CA ALA A 65 2.71 -4.56 -5.69
C ALA A 65 2.69 -5.97 -6.29
N LYS A 66 3.11 -6.14 -7.55
CA LYS A 66 2.98 -7.39 -8.33
C LYS A 66 3.55 -8.59 -7.59
N ASN A 67 4.81 -8.50 -7.12
CA ASN A 67 5.45 -9.61 -6.42
C ASN A 67 4.70 -10.00 -5.13
N TRP A 68 4.12 -9.04 -4.43
CA TRP A 68 3.32 -9.30 -3.23
C TRP A 68 1.99 -9.97 -3.62
N ILE A 69 1.31 -9.45 -4.63
CA ILE A 69 0.06 -9.99 -5.15
C ILE A 69 0.27 -11.45 -5.61
N GLU A 70 1.31 -11.73 -6.39
CA GLU A 70 1.62 -13.08 -6.85
C GLU A 70 1.94 -14.02 -5.68
N LYS A 71 2.71 -13.55 -4.69
CA LYS A 71 3.10 -14.37 -3.53
C LYS A 71 1.95 -14.69 -2.57
N PHE A 72 1.04 -13.74 -2.34
CA PHE A 72 0.05 -13.83 -1.26
C PHE A 72 -1.40 -13.96 -1.75
N LEU A 73 -1.71 -13.52 -2.97
CA LEU A 73 -3.05 -13.60 -3.55
C LEU A 73 -3.14 -14.60 -4.70
N ASP A 74 -2.08 -14.77 -5.49
CA ASP A 74 -2.02 -15.73 -6.60
C ASP A 74 -3.33 -15.74 -7.43
N ASN A 75 -3.97 -16.90 -7.64
CA ASN A 75 -5.22 -17.03 -8.39
C ASN A 75 -6.41 -16.29 -7.76
N LYS A 76 -6.36 -15.99 -6.46
CA LYS A 76 -7.42 -15.19 -5.79
C LYS A 76 -7.43 -13.76 -6.29
N PHE A 77 -6.30 -13.21 -6.76
CA PHE A 77 -6.28 -11.86 -7.31
C PHE A 77 -7.15 -11.73 -8.57
N LYS A 78 -7.09 -12.71 -9.48
CA LYS A 78 -7.92 -12.73 -10.70
C LYS A 78 -9.41 -12.79 -10.39
N MET A 79 -9.79 -13.51 -9.32
CA MET A 79 -11.18 -13.60 -8.86
C MET A 79 -11.69 -12.34 -8.15
N LEU A 80 -10.80 -11.50 -7.63
CA LEU A 80 -11.16 -10.28 -6.90
C LEU A 80 -11.31 -9.05 -7.81
N CYS A 81 -10.82 -9.14 -9.06
CA CYS A 81 -10.85 -8.07 -10.05
C CYS A 81 -11.87 -8.28 -11.18
N THR A 82 -12.71 -9.31 -11.09
CA THR A 82 -13.94 -9.53 -11.89
C THR A 82 -15.14 -8.92 -11.21
#